data_AF-A0A183GUS7-F1
#
_entry.id   AF-A0A183GUS7-F1
#
_cell.length_a   1.000
_cell.length_b   1.000
_cell.length_c   1.000
_cell.angle_alpha   90.00
_cell.angle_beta   90.00
_cell.angle_gamma   90.00
#
_symmetry.space_group_name_H-M   'P 1'
#
loop_
_entity.id
_entity.type
_entity.pdbx_description
1 polymer ?
#
loop_
_entity_poly.entity_id
_entity_poly.type
_entity_poly.pdbx_seq_one_letter_code
_entity_poly.pdbx_strand_id
1 'polypeptide(L)'
;MPHHYYKYYRERAVYEQVSLTLHWILVIAQLYLLPSIQVRLLFFAISQLTGGFLLAHVVTYNHYSVEKFPYTSKIMSNYACLQVHTTRNMRPGVFIDWLWGGLNYQVSAAILSLACCSFRKHLRKN
;
A
#
# COMPACT_ATOMS: atom_id res chain seq x y z
N MET A 1 19.30 -2.58 -11.16
CA MET A 1 19.25 -1.52 -12.19
C MET A 1 18.83 -0.23 -11.50
N PRO A 2 19.52 0.92 -11.64
CA PRO A 2 19.14 2.14 -10.95
C PRO A 2 18.06 2.85 -11.77
N HIS A 3 16.86 2.25 -11.86
CA HIS A 3 15.70 3.03 -12.26
C HIS A 3 15.39 3.94 -11.08
N HIS A 4 15.68 5.23 -11.23
CA HIS A 4 15.25 6.24 -10.28
C HIS A 4 13.74 6.09 -10.13
N TYR A 5 13.26 5.63 -8.96
CA TYR A 5 11.87 5.23 -8.71
C TYR A 5 10.86 6.26 -9.21
N TYR A 6 11.22 7.55 -9.13
CA TYR A 6 10.45 8.66 -9.69
C TYR A 6 10.10 8.51 -11.18
N LYS A 7 11.05 8.10 -12.04
CA LYS A 7 10.81 7.94 -13.48
C LYS A 7 9.82 6.82 -13.75
N TYR A 8 9.95 5.71 -13.02
CA TYR A 8 9.03 4.57 -13.09
C TYR A 8 7.60 4.94 -12.68
N TYR A 9 7.41 5.63 -11.55
CA TYR A 9 6.08 6.08 -11.12
C TYR A 9 5.50 7.13 -12.07
N ARG A 10 6.32 8.03 -12.60
CA ARG A 10 5.89 9.04 -13.57
C ARG A 10 5.37 8.42 -14.87
N GLU A 11 6.04 7.40 -15.38
CA GLU A 11 5.60 6.67 -16.58
C GLU A 11 4.30 5.90 -16.33
N ARG A 12 4.08 5.40 -15.11
CA ARG A 12 2.86 4.67 -14.75
C ARG A 12 1.70 5.53 -14.28
N ALA A 13 1.92 6.81 -14.01
CA ALA A 13 0.90 7.74 -13.55
C ALA A 13 -0.33 7.79 -14.49
N VAL A 14 -0.13 7.58 -15.80
CA VAL A 14 -1.24 7.53 -16.78
C VAL A 14 -2.19 6.36 -16.47
N TYR A 15 -1.66 5.19 -16.11
CA TYR A 15 -2.50 4.04 -15.74
C TYR A 15 -3.29 4.32 -14.47
N GLU A 16 -2.66 4.96 -13.48
CA GLU A 16 -3.33 5.36 -12.23
C GLU A 16 -4.47 6.33 -12.53
N GLN A 17 -4.21 7.37 -13.33
CA GLN A 17 -5.21 8.36 -13.73
C GLN A 17 -6.37 7.72 -14.49
N VAL A 18 -6.09 6.90 -15.50
CA VAL A 18 -7.12 6.21 -16.29
C VAL A 18 -7.95 5.28 -15.42
N SER A 19 -7.32 4.51 -14.53
CA SER A 19 -8.04 3.62 -13.62
C SER A 19 -8.95 4.39 -12.65
N LEU A 20 -8.49 5.54 -12.15
CA LEU A 20 -9.27 6.41 -11.27
C LEU A 20 -10.46 7.03 -12.02
N THR A 21 -10.23 7.52 -13.24
CA THR A 21 -11.31 8.06 -14.08
C THR A 21 -12.35 6.98 -14.39
N LEU A 22 -11.91 5.78 -14.79
CA LEU A 22 -12.81 4.66 -15.05
C LEU A 22 -13.61 4.28 -13.81
N HIS A 23 -12.97 4.23 -12.64
CA HIS A 23 -13.64 3.97 -11.37
C HIS A 23 -14.77 4.97 -11.11
N TRP A 24 -14.52 6.27 -11.25
CA TRP A 24 -15.55 7.29 -11.03
C TRP A 24 -16.68 7.22 -12.06
N ILE A 25 -16.39 6.91 -13.32
CA ILE A 25 -17.41 6.69 -14.35
C ILE A 25 -18.31 5.51 -13.95
N LEU A 26 -17.73 4.40 -13.50
CA LEU A 26 -18.48 3.22 -13.05
C LEU A 26 -19.34 3.52 -11.82
N VAL A 27 -18.82 4.27 -10.85
CA VAL A 27 -19.58 4.70 -9.66
C VAL A 27 -20.77 5.58 -10.06
N ILE A 28 -20.57 6.56 -10.94
CA ILE A 28 -21.65 7.43 -11.43
C ILE A 28 -22.68 6.62 -12.23
N ALA A 29 -22.24 5.71 -13.09
CA ALA A 29 -23.12 4.82 -13.85
C ALA A 29 -23.97 3.94 -12.92
N GLN A 30 -23.36 3.35 -11.89
CA GLN A 30 -24.06 2.58 -10.87
C GLN A 30 -25.12 3.40 -10.13
N LEU A 31 -24.79 4.65 -9.76
CA LEU A 31 -25.75 5.57 -9.13
C LEU A 31 -26.90 5.94 -10.07
N TYR A 32 -26.62 6.10 -11.37
CA TYR A 32 -27.65 6.41 -12.37
C TYR A 32 -28.67 5.29 -12.53
N LEU A 33 -28.22 4.02 -12.49
CA LEU A 33 -29.07 2.84 -12.61
C LEU A 33 -30.02 2.62 -11.42
N LEU A 34 -29.82 3.31 -10.29
CA LEU A 34 -30.69 3.19 -9.12
C LEU A 34 -32.00 4.00 -9.31
N PRO A 35 -33.15 3.46 -8.88
CA PRO A 35 -34.48 3.97 -9.26
C PRO A 35 -34.89 5.27 -8.56
N SER A 36 -34.40 5.55 -7.35
CA SER A 36 -34.80 6.73 -6.57
C SER A 36 -33.61 7.51 -6.03
N ILE A 37 -33.77 8.83 -5.91
CA ILE A 37 -32.72 9.71 -5.40
C ILE A 37 -32.32 9.39 -3.96
N GLN A 38 -33.27 8.95 -3.14
CA GLN A 38 -33.01 8.57 -1.75
C GLN A 38 -32.08 7.34 -1.68
N VAL A 39 -32.36 6.31 -2.50
CA VAL A 39 -31.52 5.10 -2.55
C VAL A 39 -30.14 5.42 -3.10
N ARG A 40 -30.02 6.34 -4.07
CA ARG A 40 -28.72 6.81 -4.58
C ARG A 40 -27.87 7.44 -3.48
N LEU A 41 -28.44 8.36 -2.70
CA LEU A 41 -27.72 9.04 -1.63
C LEU A 41 -27.34 8.09 -0.49
N LEU A 42 -28.24 7.20 -0.08
CA LEU A 42 -27.96 6.20 0.94
C LEU A 42 -26.89 5.21 0.49
N PHE A 43 -26.99 4.70 -0.75
CA PHE A 43 -26.00 3.80 -1.32
C PHE A 43 -24.62 4.45 -1.38
N PHE A 44 -24.54 5.70 -1.85
CA PHE A 44 -23.29 6.45 -1.87
C PHE A 44 -22.72 6.64 -0.46
N ALA A 45 -23.53 7.09 0.51
CA ALA A 45 -23.09 7.32 1.88
C ALA A 45 -22.57 6.03 2.54
N ILE A 46 -23.31 4.94 2.46
CA ILE A 46 -22.90 3.64 3.04
C ILE A 46 -21.64 3.13 2.36
N SER A 47 -21.52 3.27 1.04
CA SER A 47 -20.33 2.88 0.28
C SER A 47 -19.08 3.65 0.73
N GLN A 48 -19.19 4.98 0.86
CA GLN A 48 -18.07 5.82 1.31
C GLN A 48 -17.70 5.54 2.77
N LEU A 49 -18.68 5.34 3.66
CA LEU A 49 -18.42 5.02 5.06
C LEU A 49 -17.76 3.66 5.21
N THR A 50 -18.23 2.64 4.48
CA THR A 50 -17.68 1.29 4.53
C THR A 50 -16.27 1.27 3.93
N GLY A 51 -16.07 1.88 2.75
CA GLY A 51 -14.75 1.98 2.12
C GLY A 51 -13.76 2.77 2.98
N GLY A 52 -14.19 3.89 3.54
CA GLY A 52 -13.39 4.70 4.46
C GLY A 52 -13.03 3.96 5.75
N PHE A 53 -13.97 3.21 6.32
CA PHE A 53 -13.72 2.39 7.51
C PHE A 53 -12.70 1.28 7.22
N LEU A 54 -12.84 0.56 6.11
CA LEU A 54 -11.90 -0.48 5.71
C LEU A 54 -10.52 0.11 5.46
N LEU A 55 -10.43 1.26 4.77
CA LEU A 55 -9.15 1.95 4.54
C LEU A 55 -8.51 2.43 5.84
N ALA A 56 -9.29 3.03 6.75
CA ALA A 56 -8.83 3.43 8.07
C ALA A 56 -8.30 2.23 8.86
N HIS A 57 -8.98 1.08 8.79
CA HIS A 57 -8.50 -0.16 9.38
C HIS A 57 -7.13 -0.56 8.83
N VAL A 58 -6.92 -0.57 7.51
CA VAL A 58 -5.60 -0.85 6.90
C VAL A 58 -4.53 0.09 7.44
N VAL A 59 -4.80 1.40 7.36
CA VAL A 59 -3.83 2.47 7.66
C VAL A 59 -3.47 2.43 9.15
N THR A 60 -4.46 2.30 10.03
CA THR A 60 -4.21 2.16 11.46
C THR A 60 -3.32 0.95 11.73
N TYR A 61 -3.62 -0.24 11.21
CA TYR A 61 -2.77 -1.41 11.49
C TYR A 61 -1.34 -1.29 10.95
N ASN A 62 -1.13 -0.58 9.85
CA ASN A 62 0.19 -0.36 9.28
C ASN A 62 0.99 0.74 9.99
N HIS A 63 0.33 1.77 10.53
CA HIS A 63 0.99 2.90 11.19
C HIS A 63 0.91 2.88 12.72
N TYR A 64 0.14 1.97 13.30
CA TYR A 64 0.01 1.81 14.74
C TYR A 64 1.14 0.92 15.26
N SER A 65 1.87 1.45 16.25
CA SER A 65 2.97 0.75 16.94
C SER A 65 4.22 0.45 16.09
N VAL A 66 4.51 1.28 15.09
CA VAL A 66 5.79 1.25 14.37
C VAL A 66 6.74 2.33 14.91
N GLU A 67 8.03 2.00 14.99
CA GLU A 67 9.04 2.94 15.48
C GLU A 67 9.21 4.10 14.49
N LYS A 68 9.18 5.33 15.00
CA LYS A 68 9.42 6.55 14.21
C LYS A 68 10.90 6.89 14.29
N PHE A 69 11.62 6.71 13.20
CA PHE A 69 13.03 7.02 13.14
C PHE A 69 13.27 8.51 12.81
N PRO A 70 14.19 9.20 13.50
CA PRO A 70 14.60 10.54 13.10
C PRO A 70 15.35 10.50 11.76
N TYR A 71 15.28 11.58 11.00
CA TYR A 71 15.88 11.68 9.66
C TYR A 71 17.40 11.43 9.65
N THR A 72 18.07 11.68 10.78
CA THR A 72 19.51 11.46 10.97
C THR A 72 19.90 10.01 11.22
N SER A 73 18.93 9.09 11.34
CA SER A 73 19.20 7.69 11.65
C SER A 73 19.83 6.94 10.46
N LYS A 74 20.84 6.11 10.73
CA LYS A 74 21.51 5.29 9.70
C LYS A 74 20.56 4.30 9.02
N ILE A 75 19.46 3.93 9.67
CA ILE A 75 18.43 3.01 9.13
C ILE A 75 17.70 3.62 7.92
N MET A 76 17.57 4.96 7.85
CA MET A 76 16.95 5.64 6.70
C MET A 76 17.70 5.42 5.38
N SER A 77 18.99 5.11 5.44
CA SER A 77 19.79 4.80 4.24
C SER A 77 19.51 3.43 3.64
N ASN A 78 18.81 2.55 4.38
CA ASN A 78 18.46 1.20 3.93
C ASN A 78 16.94 1.02 3.95
N TYR A 79 16.31 1.24 2.80
CA TYR A 79 14.87 1.09 2.61
C TYR A 79 14.35 -0.28 3.05
N ALA A 80 15.08 -1.37 2.82
CA ALA A 80 14.65 -2.71 3.23
C ALA A 80 14.62 -2.86 4.76
N CYS A 81 15.63 -2.33 5.46
CA CYS A 81 15.67 -2.33 6.92
C CYS A 81 14.54 -1.49 7.50
N LEU A 82 14.33 -0.30 6.94
CA LEU A 82 13.23 0.57 7.34
C LEU A 82 11.87 -0.13 7.21
N GLN A 83 11.59 -0.74 6.06
CA GLN A 83 10.33 -1.44 5.83
C GLN A 83 10.10 -2.54 6.88
N VAL A 84 11.10 -3.36 7.24
CA VAL A 84 10.95 -4.38 8.30
C VAL A 84 10.62 -3.76 9.67
N HIS A 85 11.21 -2.61 10.01
CA HIS A 85 10.94 -1.95 11.29
C HIS A 85 9.63 -1.16 11.30
N THR A 86 9.10 -0.79 10.13
CA THR A 86 7.91 0.06 9.99
C THR A 86 6.69 -0.63 9.38
N THR A 87 6.73 -1.94 9.16
CA THR A 87 5.59 -2.72 8.66
C THR A 87 5.42 -4.01 9.45
N ARG A 88 4.16 -4.45 9.64
CA ARG A 88 3.84 -5.66 10.39
C ARG A 88 3.61 -6.84 9.47
N ASN A 89 4.08 -8.02 9.90
CA ASN A 89 3.83 -9.26 9.19
C ASN A 89 2.41 -9.76 9.49
N MET A 90 1.50 -9.60 8.54
CA MET A 90 0.14 -10.12 8.60
C MET A 90 0.13 -11.55 8.03
N ARG A 91 -0.59 -12.47 8.67
CA ARG A 91 -0.71 -13.84 8.16
C ARG A 91 -1.41 -13.82 6.79
N PRO A 92 -0.78 -14.34 5.72
CA PRO A 92 -1.36 -14.29 4.39
C PRO A 92 -2.63 -15.14 4.32
N GLY A 93 -3.59 -14.68 3.53
CA GLY A 93 -4.87 -15.33 3.29
C GLY A 93 -5.67 -14.56 2.25
N VAL A 94 -6.56 -15.24 1.53
CA VAL A 94 -7.27 -14.67 0.37
C VAL A 94 -7.99 -13.36 0.72
N PHE A 95 -8.67 -13.32 1.87
CA PHE A 95 -9.35 -12.11 2.35
C PHE A 95 -8.37 -10.98 2.69
N ILE A 96 -7.28 -11.31 3.39
CA ILE A 96 -6.28 -10.34 3.86
C ILE A 96 -5.47 -9.78 2.68
N ASP A 97 -5.23 -10.58 1.64
CA ASP A 97 -4.55 -10.16 0.42
C ASP A 97 -5.41 -9.25 -0.45
N TRP A 98 -6.72 -9.53 -0.55
CA TRP A 98 -7.68 -8.63 -1.20
C TRP A 98 -7.79 -7.30 -0.45
N LEU A 99 -7.98 -7.36 0.87
CA LEU A 99 -8.24 -6.18 1.68
C LEU A 99 -7.03 -5.25 1.72
N TRP A 100 -5.82 -5.80 1.95
CA TRP A 100 -4.58 -5.01 2.06
C TRP A 100 -3.87 -4.80 0.72
N GLY A 101 -4.40 -5.34 -0.39
CA GLY A 101 -3.79 -5.17 -1.72
C GLY A 101 -2.36 -5.73 -1.82
N GLY A 102 -2.04 -6.77 -1.05
CA GLY A 102 -0.70 -7.39 -1.03
C GLY A 102 0.35 -6.69 -0.16
N LEU A 103 -0.02 -5.67 0.64
CA LEU A 103 0.88 -5.01 1.59
C LEU A 103 1.45 -5.98 2.65
N ASN A 104 0.79 -7.12 2.86
CA ASN A 104 1.17 -8.18 3.80
C ASN A 104 2.55 -8.79 3.52
N TYR A 105 3.03 -8.72 2.27
CA TYR A 105 4.28 -9.37 1.84
C TYR A 105 5.53 -8.50 1.98
N GLN A 106 5.40 -7.25 2.44
CA GLN A 106 6.51 -6.30 2.53
C GLN A 106 7.62 -6.78 3.48
N VAL A 107 7.27 -7.43 4.59
CA VAL A 107 8.25 -7.99 5.53
C VAL A 107 9.05 -9.13 4.88
N SER A 108 8.38 -10.05 4.18
CA SER A 108 9.03 -11.22 3.56
C SER A 108 9.99 -10.82 2.44
N ALA A 109 9.58 -9.89 1.58
CA ALA A 109 10.44 -9.34 0.53
C ALA A 109 11.63 -8.55 1.12
N ALA A 110 11.41 -7.84 2.22
CA ALA A 110 12.46 -7.09 2.90
C ALA A 110 13.44 -7.99 3.68
N ILE A 111 13.00 -9.10 4.28
CA ILE A 111 13.87 -10.12 4.91
C ILE A 111 14.79 -10.76 3.86
N LEU A 112 14.27 -11.14 2.69
CA LEU A 112 15.09 -11.67 1.60
C LEU A 112 16.13 -10.63 1.12
N SER A 113 15.73 -9.36 1.05
CA SER A 113 16.62 -8.26 0.66
C SER A 113 17.68 -7.95 1.74
N LEU A 114 17.34 -8.07 3.03
CA LEU A 114 18.28 -7.96 4.15
C LEU A 114 19.28 -9.11 4.20
N ALA A 115 18.84 -10.35 3.95
CA ALA A 115 19.73 -11.50 3.81
C ALA A 115 20.75 -11.26 2.68
N CYS A 116 20.30 -10.74 1.54
CA CYS A 116 21.16 -10.38 0.41
C CYS A 116 22.12 -9.21 0.74
N CYS A 117 21.66 -8.21 1.52
CA CYS A 117 22.48 -7.07 1.93
C CYS A 117 23.54 -7.46 2.99
N SER A 118 23.17 -8.32 3.94
CA SER A 118 24.09 -8.89 4.95
C SER A 118 25.17 -9.76 4.28
N PHE A 119 24.78 -10.61 3.32
CA PHE A 119 25.70 -11.41 2.52
C PHE A 119 26.68 -10.54 1.70
N ARG A 120 26.20 -9.43 1.12
CA ARG A 120 27.04 -8.47 0.38
C ARG A 120 28.04 -7.73 1.26
N LYS A 121 27.72 -7.48 2.54
CA LYS A 121 28.69 -6.93 3.52
C LYS A 121 29.74 -7.96 3.92
N HIS A 122 29.41 -9.25 3.93
CA HIS A 122 30.35 -10.33 4.23
C HIS A 122 31.32 -10.56 3.07
N LEU A 123 30.84 -10.54 1.82
CA LEU A 123 31.66 -10.65 0.61
C LEU A 123 32.59 -9.46 0.32
N ARG A 124 32.43 -8.33 1.02
CA ARG A 124 33.29 -7.13 0.87
C ARG A 124 34.34 -7.02 1.98
N LYS A 125 34.35 -7.96 2.93
CA LYS A 125 35.33 -8.06 4.02
C LYS A 125 36.38 -9.16 3.79
N ASN A 126 36.22 -9.95 2.74
CA ASN A 126 37.23 -10.84 2.16
C ASN A 126 37.71 -10.25 0.83
#